data_AF-A0A0Q7B9H3-F1
#
_entry.id   AF-A0A0Q7B9H3-F1
#
_cell.length_a   1.000
_cell.length_b   1.000
_cell.length_c   1.000
_cell.angle_alpha   90.00
_cell.angle_beta   90.00
_cell.angle_gamma   90.00
#
_symmetry.space_group_name_H-M   'P 1'
#
loop_
_entity.id
_entity.type
_entity.pdbx_description
1 polymer ?
#
loop_
_entity_poly.entity_id
_entity_poly.type
_entity_poly.pdbx_seq_one_letter_code
_entity_poly.pdbx_strand_id
1 'polypeptide(L)'
;MTTAVLVLKALLVLLTLLFLREVWTVLRARVPARTRETVVGEGRCEADIPKVIWTYWHTAPPPDFITACVENWRRFAPDHEIRLLNRDSAPGWLPGLRADFDALPAYRQADWLRIQLLARHGGIWLDASILLARDLDWLHQQRAHRAASYVGFYIDRFTTRPDQPIVENWLMAAAPGCPFTRDLAEAFDKALDEGAEAVLARLAEQGRASRVLQRLDHDSQRYLLMHVVAADLLDRHGAGYRLALLRAEDGPFAWLCGVGWRKTHLYVRVALTPCPRRLPAVLKLRGNDRRVIERHWQRGRVLPGSALDELIRRPS
;
A
#
# COMPACT_ATOMS: atom_id res chain seq x y z
N MET A 1 -14.48 24.19 49.80
CA MET A 1 -14.52 23.17 48.73
C MET A 1 -13.78 21.95 49.24
N THR A 2 -14.42 20.77 49.31
CA THR A 2 -13.75 19.55 49.82
C THR A 2 -12.64 19.13 48.85
N THR A 3 -11.57 18.53 49.37
CA THR A 3 -10.44 17.99 48.58
C THR A 3 -10.93 17.06 47.46
N ALA A 4 -12.00 16.30 47.71
CA ALA A 4 -12.65 15.45 46.70
C ALA A 4 -13.20 16.24 45.49
N VAL A 5 -13.81 17.42 45.71
CA VAL A 5 -14.33 18.27 44.61
C VAL A 5 -13.17 18.87 43.80
N LEU A 6 -12.06 19.22 44.44
CA LEU A 6 -10.85 19.69 43.75
C LEU A 6 -10.23 18.59 42.88
N VAL A 7 -10.11 17.36 43.41
CA VAL A 7 -9.60 16.20 42.66
C VAL A 7 -10.50 15.87 41.47
N LEU A 8 -11.82 15.85 41.67
CA LEU A 8 -12.76 15.57 40.58
C LEU A 8 -12.69 16.63 39.46
N LYS A 9 -12.58 17.91 39.82
CA LYS A 9 -12.38 19.01 38.85
C LYS A 9 -11.06 18.84 38.09
N ALA A 10 -9.96 18.52 38.79
CA ALA A 10 -8.66 18.30 38.16
C ALA A 10 -8.69 17.11 37.18
N LEU A 11 -9.35 16.01 37.56
CA LEU A 11 -9.55 14.85 36.68
C LEU A 11 -10.37 15.20 35.44
N LEU A 12 -11.47 15.94 35.59
CA LEU A 12 -12.29 16.37 34.45
C LEU A 12 -11.51 17.27 33.49
N VAL A 13 -10.72 18.21 34.00
CA VAL A 13 -9.85 19.06 33.18
C VAL A 13 -8.82 18.21 32.43
N LEU A 14 -8.16 17.28 33.11
CA LEU A 14 -7.18 16.39 32.48
C LEU A 14 -7.81 15.54 31.36
N LEU A 15 -8.98 14.93 31.62
CA LEU A 15 -9.70 14.14 30.61
C LEU A 15 -10.10 15.00 29.41
N THR A 16 -10.54 16.23 29.65
CA THR A 16 -10.88 17.19 28.58
C THR A 16 -9.66 17.54 27.74
N LEU A 17 -8.51 17.83 28.37
CA LEU A 17 -7.27 18.12 27.66
C LEU A 17 -6.79 16.93 26.83
N LEU A 18 -6.86 15.71 27.38
CA LEU A 18 -6.54 14.49 26.65
C LEU A 18 -7.47 14.29 25.45
N PHE A 19 -8.78 14.49 25.63
CA PHE A 19 -9.75 14.43 24.53
C PHE A 19 -9.45 15.46 23.43
N LEU A 20 -9.22 16.72 23.80
CA LEU A 20 -8.85 17.78 22.86
C LEU A 20 -7.56 17.46 22.11
N ARG A 21 -6.57 16.85 22.78
CA ARG A 21 -5.34 16.38 22.15
C ARG A 21 -5.61 15.30 21.10
N GLU A 22 -6.53 14.37 21.36
CA GLU A 22 -6.90 13.32 20.41
C GLU A 22 -7.66 13.89 19.20
N VAL A 23 -8.61 14.81 19.42
CA VAL A 23 -9.31 15.54 18.35
C VAL A 23 -8.32 16.34 17.50
N TRP A 24 -7.43 17.09 18.14
CA TRP A 24 -6.37 17.84 17.46
C TRP A 24 -5.48 16.92 16.61
N THR A 25 -5.13 15.73 17.12
CA THR A 25 -4.32 14.77 16.37
C THR A 25 -5.01 14.28 15.10
N VAL A 26 -6.33 14.07 15.13
CA VAL A 26 -7.11 13.74 13.94
C VAL A 26 -7.11 14.93 12.97
N LEU A 27 -7.52 16.12 13.42
CA LEU A 27 -7.72 17.28 12.54
C LEU A 27 -6.44 17.82 11.92
N ARG A 28 -5.30 17.67 12.60
CA ARG A 28 -3.98 18.08 12.08
C ARG A 28 -3.40 17.10 11.05
N ALA A 29 -3.93 15.88 10.94
CA ALA A 29 -3.46 14.91 9.95
C ALA A 29 -3.79 15.42 8.53
N ARG A 30 -2.74 15.77 7.79
CA ARG A 30 -2.81 16.41 6.47
C ARG A 30 -1.87 15.72 5.50
N VAL A 31 -2.18 15.87 4.22
CA VAL A 31 -1.29 15.45 3.13
C VAL A 31 -0.29 16.57 2.86
N PRO A 32 1.02 16.29 2.82
CA PRO A 32 2.04 17.27 2.46
C PRO A 32 1.78 17.92 1.09
N ALA A 33 2.39 19.09 0.88
CA ALA A 33 2.24 19.81 -0.39
C ALA A 33 2.97 19.12 -1.55
N ARG A 34 4.07 18.44 -1.24
CA ARG A 34 4.96 17.72 -2.17
C ARG A 34 5.18 16.31 -1.64
N THR A 35 5.26 15.35 -2.55
CA THR A 35 5.60 13.96 -2.25
C THR A 35 7.09 13.81 -2.49
N ARG A 36 7.84 13.34 -1.47
CA ARG A 36 9.25 13.02 -1.66
C ARG A 36 9.37 11.79 -2.57
N GLU A 37 10.40 11.78 -3.38
CA GLU A 37 10.68 10.70 -4.32
C GLU A 37 12.17 10.34 -4.28
N THR A 38 12.45 9.10 -4.63
CA THR A 38 13.81 8.60 -4.86
C THR A 38 13.81 7.78 -6.14
N VAL A 39 14.96 7.76 -6.82
CA VAL A 39 15.17 6.96 -8.03
C VAL A 39 16.28 5.97 -7.74
N VAL A 40 16.00 4.69 -7.98
CA VAL A 40 16.97 3.61 -7.77
C VAL A 40 17.48 3.13 -9.12
N GLY A 41 18.80 3.03 -9.24
CA GLY A 41 19.50 2.48 -10.40
C GLY A 41 19.63 3.43 -11.60
N GLU A 42 20.41 2.98 -12.58
CA GLU A 42 20.85 3.77 -13.73
C GLU A 42 20.21 3.34 -15.04
N GLY A 43 19.44 2.24 -15.03
CA GLY A 43 18.72 1.75 -16.20
C GLY A 43 17.79 2.81 -16.79
N ARG A 44 17.31 2.57 -18.01
CA ARG A 44 16.32 3.44 -18.66
C ARG A 44 15.29 2.59 -19.38
N CYS A 45 14.05 3.07 -19.38
CA CYS A 45 12.96 2.41 -20.08
C CYS A 45 12.04 3.42 -20.74
N GLU A 46 11.88 3.27 -22.05
CA GLU A 46 11.00 4.10 -22.88
C GLU A 46 9.61 3.47 -23.07
N ALA A 47 9.42 2.19 -22.75
CA ALA A 47 8.13 1.50 -22.87
C ALA A 47 7.08 1.98 -21.85
N ASP A 48 5.87 2.26 -22.34
CA ASP A 48 4.73 2.66 -21.50
C ASP A 48 4.28 1.58 -20.53
N ILE A 49 3.71 2.00 -19.41
CA ILE A 49 2.99 1.12 -18.49
C ILE A 49 1.61 0.89 -19.10
N PRO A 50 1.21 -0.37 -19.39
CA PRO A 50 -0.12 -0.68 -19.86
C PRO A 50 -1.19 -0.09 -18.94
N LYS A 51 -2.25 0.48 -19.52
CA LYS A 51 -3.41 1.00 -18.77
C LYS A 51 -4.32 -0.13 -18.30
N VAL A 52 -3.75 -1.11 -17.60
CA VAL A 52 -4.45 -2.26 -17.02
C VAL A 52 -4.20 -2.25 -15.52
N ILE A 53 -5.28 -2.23 -14.75
CA ILE A 53 -5.27 -2.36 -13.30
C ILE A 53 -5.57 -3.80 -12.93
N TRP A 54 -4.59 -4.49 -12.37
CA TRP A 54 -4.71 -5.80 -11.77
C TRP A 54 -5.07 -5.68 -10.30
N THR A 55 -6.04 -6.46 -9.85
CA THR A 55 -6.32 -6.63 -8.43
C THR A 55 -6.83 -8.04 -8.15
N TYR A 56 -6.77 -8.47 -6.89
CA TYR A 56 -7.20 -9.80 -6.49
C TYR A 56 -8.05 -9.77 -5.23
N TRP A 57 -9.14 -10.52 -5.25
CA TRP A 57 -9.91 -10.86 -4.07
C TRP A 57 -10.31 -12.34 -4.12
N HIS A 58 -9.80 -13.13 -3.16
CA HIS A 58 -9.92 -14.59 -3.18
C HIS A 58 -11.36 -15.14 -3.25
N THR A 59 -12.34 -14.46 -2.65
CA THR A 59 -13.74 -14.89 -2.62
C THR A 59 -14.57 -14.17 -3.68
N ALA A 60 -15.41 -14.87 -4.44
CA ALA A 60 -16.37 -14.25 -5.33
C ALA A 60 -17.81 -14.51 -4.86
N PRO A 61 -18.69 -13.50 -4.82
CA PRO A 61 -18.42 -12.07 -5.06
C PRO A 61 -17.57 -11.44 -3.94
N PRO A 62 -16.85 -10.33 -4.21
CA PRO A 62 -16.15 -9.59 -3.17
C PRO A 62 -17.15 -8.85 -2.26
N PRO A 63 -16.74 -8.46 -1.03
CA PRO A 63 -17.56 -7.62 -0.15
C PRO A 63 -17.93 -6.28 -0.80
N ASP A 64 -19.11 -5.74 -0.45
CA ASP A 64 -19.61 -4.47 -0.99
C ASP A 64 -18.60 -3.32 -0.92
N PHE A 65 -17.82 -3.26 0.16
CA PHE A 65 -16.79 -2.23 0.30
C PHE A 65 -15.69 -2.34 -0.76
N ILE A 66 -15.30 -3.56 -1.13
CA ILE A 66 -14.33 -3.81 -2.21
C ILE A 66 -14.96 -3.48 -3.57
N THR A 67 -16.22 -3.87 -3.81
CA THR A 67 -16.95 -3.44 -5.00
C THR A 67 -16.99 -1.92 -5.12
N ALA A 68 -17.23 -1.22 -4.01
CA ALA A 68 -17.26 0.24 -3.99
C ALA A 68 -15.87 0.87 -4.20
N CYS A 69 -14.77 0.21 -3.78
CA CYS A 69 -13.42 0.60 -4.17
C CYS A 69 -13.19 0.46 -5.69
N VAL A 70 -13.68 -0.62 -6.32
CA VAL A 70 -13.57 -0.81 -7.77
C VAL A 70 -14.41 0.24 -8.54
N GLU A 71 -15.61 0.58 -8.06
CA GLU A 71 -16.40 1.68 -8.63
C GLU A 71 -15.72 3.04 -8.49
N ASN A 72 -15.03 3.27 -7.37
CA ASN A 72 -14.18 4.44 -7.21
C ASN A 72 -13.09 4.47 -8.31
N TRP A 73 -12.47 3.34 -8.63
CA TRP A 73 -11.46 3.30 -9.69
C TRP A 73 -12.05 3.57 -11.07
N ARG A 74 -13.22 3.01 -11.40
CA ARG A 74 -13.92 3.30 -12.66
C ARG A 74 -14.19 4.79 -12.86
N ARG A 75 -14.46 5.51 -11.76
CA ARG A 75 -14.68 6.97 -11.78
C ARG A 75 -13.37 7.76 -11.94
N PHE A 76 -12.31 7.36 -11.25
CA PHE A 76 -11.07 8.14 -11.17
C PHE A 76 -10.02 7.72 -12.19
N ALA A 77 -10.10 6.54 -12.80
CA ALA A 77 -9.20 6.03 -13.83
C ALA A 77 -10.03 5.45 -15.00
N PRO A 78 -10.85 6.28 -15.67
CA PRO A 78 -11.85 5.82 -16.64
C PRO A 78 -11.25 5.22 -17.92
N ASP A 79 -9.98 5.49 -18.18
CA ASP A 79 -9.22 5.01 -19.33
C ASP A 79 -8.32 3.79 -18.99
N HIS A 80 -8.44 3.23 -17.78
CA HIS A 80 -7.77 1.99 -17.39
C HIS A 80 -8.75 0.81 -17.40
N GLU A 81 -8.32 -0.29 -17.99
CA GLU A 81 -9.03 -1.56 -17.90
C GLU A 81 -8.84 -2.14 -16.48
N ILE A 82 -9.92 -2.42 -15.77
CA ILE A 82 -9.87 -3.00 -14.42
C ILE A 82 -10.12 -4.51 -14.49
N ARG A 83 -9.15 -5.28 -14.02
CA ARG A 83 -9.20 -6.75 -13.91
C ARG A 83 -9.21 -7.15 -12.44
N LEU A 84 -10.41 -7.31 -11.88
CA LEU A 84 -10.62 -7.92 -10.56
C LEU A 84 -10.59 -9.45 -10.71
N LEU A 85 -9.48 -10.02 -10.28
CA LEU A 85 -9.29 -11.47 -10.28
C LEU A 85 -9.75 -12.08 -8.96
N ASN A 86 -10.11 -13.34 -9.04
CA ASN A 86 -10.34 -14.25 -7.93
C ASN A 86 -9.60 -15.56 -8.23
N ARG A 87 -9.74 -16.57 -7.36
CA ARG A 87 -9.04 -17.83 -7.57
C ARG A 87 -9.35 -18.48 -8.92
N ASP A 88 -10.62 -18.45 -9.34
CA ASP A 88 -11.07 -19.17 -10.54
C ASP A 88 -10.65 -18.47 -11.84
N SER A 89 -10.53 -17.14 -11.81
CA SER A 89 -10.14 -16.32 -12.96
C SER A 89 -8.64 -16.09 -13.09
N ALA A 90 -7.87 -16.21 -12.01
CA ALA A 90 -6.41 -16.02 -12.03
C ALA A 90 -5.68 -16.95 -13.02
N PRO A 91 -6.01 -18.26 -13.14
CA PRO A 91 -5.41 -19.15 -14.12
C PRO A 91 -5.55 -18.70 -15.58
N GLY A 92 -6.59 -17.93 -15.92
CA GLY A 92 -6.77 -17.39 -17.27
C GLY A 92 -5.69 -16.39 -17.69
N TRP A 93 -5.01 -15.77 -16.73
CA TRP A 93 -3.93 -14.81 -16.96
C TRP A 93 -2.55 -15.36 -16.63
N LEU A 94 -2.49 -16.40 -15.79
CA LEU A 94 -1.30 -17.12 -15.36
C LEU A 94 -1.59 -18.63 -15.43
N PRO A 95 -1.44 -19.26 -16.61
CA PRO A 95 -1.84 -20.67 -16.82
C PRO A 95 -0.99 -21.71 -16.05
N GLY A 96 -0.07 -21.26 -15.20
CA GLY A 96 0.67 -22.10 -14.26
C GLY A 96 0.77 -21.39 -12.90
N LEU A 97 -0.25 -21.58 -12.06
CA LEU A 97 -0.12 -21.23 -10.65
C LEU A 97 0.87 -22.19 -9.97
N ARG A 98 1.58 -21.72 -8.94
CA ARG A 98 2.42 -22.59 -8.11
C ARG A 98 1.60 -23.73 -7.48
N ALA A 99 2.22 -24.89 -7.30
CA ALA A 99 1.52 -26.12 -6.89
C ALA A 99 0.85 -26.01 -5.50
N ASP A 100 1.43 -25.23 -4.61
CA ASP A 100 0.97 -24.94 -3.25
C ASP A 100 0.12 -23.65 -3.15
N PHE A 101 -0.32 -23.07 -4.27
CA PHE A 101 -1.04 -21.78 -4.29
C PHE A 101 -2.24 -21.74 -3.32
N ASP A 102 -2.96 -22.85 -3.20
CA ASP A 102 -4.13 -22.96 -2.32
C ASP A 102 -3.81 -23.16 -0.85
N ALA A 103 -2.61 -23.64 -0.54
CA ALA A 103 -2.11 -23.72 0.82
C ALA A 103 -1.63 -22.35 1.32
N LEU A 104 -1.33 -21.41 0.41
CA LEU A 104 -0.93 -20.07 0.79
C LEU A 104 -2.10 -19.28 1.39
N PRO A 105 -1.88 -18.50 2.46
CA PRO A 105 -2.90 -17.58 2.95
C PRO A 105 -3.22 -16.52 1.89
N ALA A 106 -4.45 -16.01 1.87
CA ALA A 106 -4.94 -15.10 0.83
C ALA A 106 -4.04 -13.87 0.56
N TYR A 107 -3.34 -13.35 1.57
CA TYR A 107 -2.39 -12.23 1.37
C TYR A 107 -1.14 -12.67 0.58
N ARG A 108 -0.64 -13.89 0.80
CA ARG A 108 0.48 -14.46 0.03
C ARG A 108 0.08 -14.83 -1.39
N GLN A 109 -1.15 -15.32 -1.59
CA GLN A 109 -1.71 -15.50 -2.93
C GLN A 109 -1.71 -14.18 -3.71
N ALA A 110 -2.16 -13.10 -3.07
CA ALA A 110 -2.15 -11.76 -3.67
C ALA A 110 -0.72 -11.24 -3.94
N ASP A 111 0.22 -11.45 -3.01
CA ASP A 111 1.64 -11.14 -3.21
C ASP A 111 2.23 -11.91 -4.40
N TRP A 112 1.94 -13.20 -4.54
CA TRP A 112 2.45 -13.99 -5.67
C TRP A 112 1.82 -13.54 -6.99
N LEU A 113 0.49 -13.41 -7.04
CA LEU A 113 -0.22 -12.99 -8.25
C LEU A 113 0.24 -11.62 -8.75
N ARG A 114 0.41 -10.64 -7.85
CA ARG A 114 0.77 -9.28 -8.28
C ARG A 114 2.08 -9.25 -9.03
N ILE A 115 3.10 -9.93 -8.52
CA ILE A 115 4.42 -9.84 -9.11
C ILE A 115 4.50 -10.67 -10.39
N GLN A 116 3.83 -11.82 -10.44
CA GLN A 116 3.78 -12.66 -11.63
C GLN A 116 3.00 -12.00 -12.77
N LEU A 117 1.87 -11.36 -12.47
CA LEU A 117 1.10 -10.59 -13.47
C LEU A 117 1.93 -9.44 -14.03
N LEU A 118 2.58 -8.66 -13.17
CA LEU A 118 3.40 -7.52 -13.60
C LEU A 118 4.65 -7.94 -14.36
N ALA A 119 5.31 -9.04 -13.97
CA ALA A 119 6.45 -9.59 -14.68
C ALA A 119 6.07 -10.03 -16.10
N ARG A 120 4.89 -10.65 -16.26
CA ARG A 120 4.43 -11.20 -17.54
C ARG A 120 3.78 -10.17 -18.46
N HIS A 121 2.95 -9.29 -17.91
CA HIS A 121 2.05 -8.42 -18.66
C HIS A 121 2.34 -6.92 -18.48
N GLY A 122 3.14 -6.54 -17.48
CA GLY A 122 3.21 -5.17 -17.03
C GLY A 122 1.86 -4.67 -16.48
N GLY A 123 1.70 -3.36 -16.44
CA GLY A 123 0.48 -2.68 -15.98
C GLY A 123 0.62 -2.20 -14.55
N ILE A 124 -0.50 -2.12 -13.84
CA ILE A 124 -0.59 -1.55 -12.48
C ILE A 124 -1.26 -2.58 -11.57
N TRP A 125 -0.57 -3.04 -10.54
CA TRP A 125 -1.21 -3.70 -9.41
C TRP A 125 -1.78 -2.67 -8.45
N LEU A 126 -3.03 -2.87 -8.02
CA LEU A 126 -3.63 -2.17 -6.88
C LEU A 126 -4.24 -3.16 -5.91
N ASP A 127 -3.88 -3.07 -4.63
CA ASP A 127 -4.62 -3.76 -3.57
C ASP A 127 -6.10 -3.35 -3.60
N ALA A 128 -7.00 -4.33 -3.50
CA ALA A 128 -8.45 -4.17 -3.70
C ALA A 128 -9.15 -3.13 -2.79
N SER A 129 -8.51 -2.72 -1.70
CA SER A 129 -9.04 -1.72 -0.75
C SER A 129 -8.36 -0.35 -0.84
N ILE A 130 -7.74 -0.04 -1.98
CA ILE A 130 -7.20 1.28 -2.29
C ILE A 130 -8.33 2.20 -2.76
N LEU A 131 -8.26 3.48 -2.40
CA LEU A 131 -9.13 4.52 -2.94
C LEU A 131 -8.31 5.52 -3.75
N LEU A 132 -8.79 5.88 -4.93
CA LEU A 132 -8.25 6.94 -5.77
C LEU A 132 -9.01 8.22 -5.50
N ALA A 133 -8.27 9.33 -5.39
CA ALA A 133 -8.84 10.68 -5.34
C ALA A 133 -8.44 11.54 -6.55
N ARG A 134 -7.57 11.01 -7.40
CA ARG A 134 -7.07 11.61 -8.63
C ARG A 134 -6.82 10.53 -9.67
N ASP A 135 -6.81 10.94 -10.92
CA ASP A 135 -6.46 10.10 -12.06
C ASP A 135 -5.06 9.52 -11.96
N LEU A 136 -4.90 8.24 -12.36
CA LEU A 136 -3.62 7.53 -12.35
C LEU A 136 -2.64 8.02 -13.42
N ASP A 137 -3.00 8.99 -14.26
CA ASP A 137 -2.09 9.67 -15.18
C ASP A 137 -0.83 10.23 -14.51
N TRP A 138 -0.89 10.61 -13.22
CA TRP A 138 0.31 11.02 -12.48
C TRP A 138 1.37 9.92 -12.48
N LEU A 139 0.98 8.65 -12.50
CA LEU A 139 1.86 7.50 -12.50
C LEU A 139 2.60 7.40 -13.83
N HIS A 140 1.86 7.55 -14.94
CA HIS A 140 2.41 7.55 -16.29
C HIS A 140 3.34 8.74 -16.52
N GLN A 141 2.97 9.91 -16.01
CA GLN A 141 3.82 11.10 -16.01
C GLN A 141 5.11 10.88 -15.22
N GLN A 142 5.05 10.22 -14.05
CA GLN A 142 6.26 9.90 -13.30
C GLN A 142 7.16 8.91 -14.02
N ARG A 143 6.57 7.88 -14.66
CA ARG A 143 7.28 6.94 -15.51
C ARG A 143 8.09 7.67 -16.57
N ALA A 144 7.42 8.52 -17.35
CA ALA A 144 8.03 9.29 -18.44
C ALA A 144 9.11 10.27 -17.92
N HIS A 145 8.79 11.05 -16.88
CA HIS A 145 9.71 12.03 -16.30
C HIS A 145 11.00 11.39 -15.74
N ARG A 146 10.92 10.17 -15.22
CA ARG A 146 12.06 9.45 -14.64
C ARG A 146 12.73 8.44 -15.58
N ALA A 147 12.17 8.26 -16.78
CA ALA A 147 12.51 7.17 -17.71
C ALA A 147 12.53 5.81 -17.00
N ALA A 148 11.58 5.58 -16.09
CA ALA A 148 11.58 4.44 -15.18
C ALA A 148 10.82 3.24 -15.75
N SER A 149 11.37 2.05 -15.53
CA SER A 149 10.69 0.79 -15.87
C SER A 149 9.64 0.39 -14.82
N TYR A 150 9.77 0.94 -13.61
CA TYR A 150 8.90 0.68 -12.47
C TYR A 150 8.57 1.99 -11.76
N VAL A 151 7.30 2.17 -11.40
CA VAL A 151 6.82 3.27 -10.54
C VAL A 151 6.07 2.65 -9.36
N GLY A 152 6.38 3.10 -8.15
CA GLY A 152 5.71 2.61 -6.95
C GLY A 152 5.99 3.49 -5.75
N PHE A 153 5.84 2.90 -4.57
CA PHE A 153 6.09 3.59 -3.31
C PHE A 153 7.18 2.91 -2.50
N TYR A 154 7.75 3.64 -1.56
CA TYR A 154 8.55 3.08 -0.48
C TYR A 154 8.02 3.53 0.88
N ILE A 155 8.33 2.76 1.92
CA ILE A 155 7.92 3.05 3.30
C ILE A 155 9.09 3.60 4.12
N ASP A 156 9.02 4.89 4.40
CA ASP A 156 10.10 5.66 5.03
C ASP A 156 10.37 5.24 6.47
N ARG A 157 9.32 4.86 7.23
CA ARG A 157 9.50 4.39 8.62
C ARG A 157 10.39 3.15 8.75
N PHE A 158 10.45 2.32 7.71
CA PHE A 158 11.32 1.14 7.67
C PHE A 158 12.64 1.38 6.93
N THR A 159 12.74 2.49 6.20
CA THR A 159 13.91 2.82 5.38
C THR A 159 14.93 3.63 6.18
N THR A 160 16.15 3.08 6.30
CA THR A 160 17.34 3.78 6.82
C THR A 160 18.36 4.10 5.74
N ARG A 161 18.24 3.47 4.57
CA ARG A 161 19.13 3.63 3.42
C ARG A 161 18.37 4.23 2.23
N PRO A 162 18.46 5.55 1.99
CA PRO A 162 17.66 6.21 0.94
C PRO A 162 17.96 5.73 -0.49
N ASP A 163 19.15 5.18 -0.72
CA ASP A 163 19.61 4.55 -1.95
C ASP A 163 19.06 3.12 -2.15
N GLN A 164 18.60 2.49 -1.06
CA GLN A 164 18.03 1.15 -1.04
C GLN A 164 16.71 1.13 -0.23
N PRO A 165 15.69 1.85 -0.69
CA PRO A 165 14.46 2.01 0.06
C PRO A 165 13.67 0.70 0.18
N ILE A 166 12.91 0.55 1.28
CA ILE A 166 11.99 -0.59 1.45
C ILE A 166 10.77 -0.36 0.54
N VAL A 167 10.75 -1.07 -0.59
CA VAL A 167 9.72 -0.94 -1.64
C VAL A 167 8.39 -1.50 -1.17
N GLU A 168 7.32 -0.72 -1.33
CA GLU A 168 5.95 -1.15 -1.08
C GLU A 168 5.38 -1.93 -2.26
N ASN A 169 4.55 -2.93 -1.96
CA ASN A 169 4.02 -3.86 -2.94
C ASN A 169 2.49 -3.78 -3.13
N TRP A 170 1.80 -2.84 -2.49
CA TRP A 170 0.34 -2.68 -2.62
C TRP A 170 -0.09 -1.79 -3.79
N LEU A 171 0.84 -0.98 -4.35
CA LEU A 171 0.71 -0.30 -5.64
C LEU A 171 2.05 -0.42 -6.35
N MET A 172 2.04 -1.19 -7.43
CA MET A 172 3.23 -1.50 -8.22
C MET A 172 2.87 -1.30 -9.67
N ALA A 173 3.62 -0.48 -10.40
CA ALA A 173 3.37 -0.27 -11.81
C ALA A 173 4.63 -0.48 -12.62
N ALA A 174 4.53 -1.25 -13.69
CA ALA A 174 5.68 -1.72 -14.44
C ALA A 174 5.41 -1.70 -15.94
N ALA A 175 6.41 -1.25 -16.69
CA ALA A 175 6.45 -1.45 -18.13
C ALA A 175 6.58 -2.96 -18.43
N PRO A 176 6.11 -3.44 -19.60
CA PRO A 176 6.27 -4.83 -19.99
C PRO A 176 7.76 -5.20 -20.02
N GLY A 177 8.11 -6.36 -19.46
CA GLY A 177 9.50 -6.81 -19.38
C GLY A 177 10.39 -6.01 -18.41
N CYS A 178 9.82 -5.23 -17.49
CA CYS A 178 10.56 -4.53 -16.44
C CYS A 178 11.52 -5.50 -15.72
N PRO A 179 12.85 -5.25 -15.73
CA PRO A 179 13.82 -6.15 -15.11
C PRO A 179 13.57 -6.39 -13.63
N PHE A 180 13.18 -5.35 -12.88
CA PHE A 180 12.90 -5.46 -11.46
C PHE A 180 11.72 -6.38 -11.17
N THR A 181 10.61 -6.29 -11.91
CA THR A 181 9.45 -7.16 -11.64
C THR A 181 9.69 -8.60 -12.06
N ARG A 182 10.43 -8.83 -13.15
CA ARG A 182 10.86 -10.17 -13.56
C ARG A 182 11.76 -10.82 -12.49
N ASP A 183 12.81 -10.12 -12.07
CA ASP A 183 13.78 -10.67 -11.13
C ASP A 183 13.14 -10.83 -9.73
N LEU A 184 12.23 -9.93 -9.34
CA LEU A 184 11.45 -10.06 -8.11
C LEU A 184 10.42 -11.21 -8.18
N ALA A 185 9.80 -11.48 -9.34
CA ALA A 185 8.91 -12.62 -9.50
C ALA A 185 9.66 -13.94 -9.27
N GLU A 186 10.80 -14.12 -9.93
CA GLU A 186 11.64 -15.31 -9.78
C GLU A 186 12.18 -15.46 -8.35
N ALA A 187 12.76 -14.39 -7.79
CA ALA A 187 13.31 -14.42 -6.45
C ALA A 187 12.25 -14.66 -5.38
N PHE A 188 11.04 -14.12 -5.56
CA PHE A 188 9.94 -14.31 -4.61
C PHE A 188 9.37 -15.73 -4.68
N ASP A 189 9.27 -16.32 -5.87
CA ASP A 189 8.83 -17.71 -6.04
C ASP A 189 9.79 -18.67 -5.32
N LYS A 190 11.10 -18.47 -5.52
CA LYS A 190 12.15 -19.20 -4.80
C LYS A 190 12.08 -18.98 -3.29
N ALA A 191 11.86 -17.75 -2.83
CA ALA A 191 11.75 -17.44 -1.41
C ALA A 191 10.53 -18.08 -0.74
N LEU A 192 9.44 -18.29 -1.48
CA LEU A 192 8.29 -19.04 -0.99
C LEU A 192 8.61 -20.53 -0.85
N ASP A 193 9.37 -21.11 -1.80
CA ASP A 193 9.79 -22.52 -1.74
C ASP A 193 10.77 -22.79 -0.59
N GLU A 194 11.70 -21.86 -0.36
CA GLU A 194 12.67 -21.94 0.75
C GLU A 194 12.03 -21.64 2.12
N GLY A 195 11.02 -20.76 2.16
CA GLY A 195 10.39 -20.28 3.38
C GLY A 195 11.10 -19.07 4.01
N ALA A 196 10.33 -18.25 4.73
CA ALA A 196 10.80 -16.98 5.29
C ALA A 196 11.97 -17.14 6.26
N GLU A 197 11.94 -18.15 7.14
CA GLU A 197 13.03 -18.36 8.12
C GLU A 197 14.36 -18.67 7.43
N ALA A 198 14.36 -19.49 6.38
CA ALA A 198 15.57 -19.84 5.64
C ALA A 198 16.16 -18.61 4.92
N VAL A 199 15.30 -17.76 4.34
CA VAL A 199 15.72 -16.50 3.72
C VAL A 199 16.38 -15.57 4.75
N LEU A 200 15.78 -15.43 5.94
CA LEU A 200 16.31 -14.56 7.00
C LEU A 200 17.61 -15.12 7.58
N ALA A 201 17.70 -16.43 7.81
CA ALA A 201 18.92 -17.10 8.28
C ALA A 201 20.07 -16.90 7.29
N ARG A 202 19.83 -17.10 5.98
CA ARG A 202 20.83 -16.86 4.93
C ARG A 202 21.33 -15.42 4.94
N LEU A 203 20.45 -14.43 5.09
CA LEU A 203 20.86 -13.02 5.17
C LEU A 203 21.74 -12.74 6.41
N ALA A 204 21.47 -13.42 7.52
CA ALA A 204 22.27 -13.31 8.74
C ALA A 204 23.65 -13.95 8.57
N GLU A 205 23.72 -15.17 8.03
CA GLU A 205 24.97 -15.89 7.75
C GLU A 205 25.89 -15.12 6.79
N GLN A 206 25.30 -14.42 5.82
CA GLN A 206 26.04 -13.56 4.88
C GLN A 206 26.49 -12.22 5.48
N GLY A 207 26.09 -11.90 6.72
CA GLY A 207 26.35 -10.59 7.34
C GLY A 207 25.58 -9.42 6.71
N ARG A 208 24.47 -9.70 6.03
CA ARG A 208 23.67 -8.72 5.24
C ARG A 208 22.35 -8.34 5.89
N ALA A 209 21.92 -9.08 6.92
CA ALA A 209 20.61 -8.88 7.57
C ALA A 209 20.35 -7.42 7.99
N SER A 210 21.27 -6.78 8.72
CA SER A 210 21.08 -5.39 9.18
C SER A 210 20.82 -4.40 8.03
N ARG A 211 21.55 -4.55 6.92
CA ARG A 211 21.50 -3.59 5.81
C ARG A 211 20.34 -3.84 4.84
N VAL A 212 19.89 -5.09 4.72
CA VAL A 212 18.74 -5.49 3.88
C VAL A 212 17.42 -5.27 4.63
N LEU A 213 17.33 -5.72 5.89
CA LEU A 213 16.09 -5.66 6.68
C LEU A 213 15.83 -4.26 7.25
N GLN A 214 16.88 -3.45 7.43
CA GLN A 214 16.80 -2.07 7.91
C GLN A 214 15.99 -1.98 9.23
N ARG A 215 14.86 -1.25 9.25
CA ARG A 215 13.99 -1.13 10.43
C ARG A 215 12.77 -2.04 10.39
N LEU A 216 12.71 -3.02 9.48
CA LEU A 216 11.67 -4.05 9.55
C LEU A 216 11.80 -4.79 10.88
N ASP A 217 10.78 -4.69 11.72
CA ASP A 217 10.72 -5.45 12.96
C ASP A 217 10.56 -6.95 12.67
N HIS A 218 10.91 -7.77 13.66
CA HIS A 218 10.96 -9.22 13.52
C HIS A 218 9.63 -9.83 13.04
N ASP A 219 8.48 -9.31 13.50
CA ASP A 219 7.16 -9.81 13.08
C ASP A 219 6.86 -9.42 11.63
N SER A 220 7.22 -8.18 11.26
CA SER A 220 7.06 -7.67 9.89
C SER A 220 7.94 -8.42 8.88
N GLN A 221 9.15 -8.87 9.23
CA GLN A 221 10.06 -9.54 8.30
C GLN A 221 9.47 -10.81 7.65
N ARG A 222 8.73 -11.60 8.44
CA ARG A 222 8.07 -12.84 7.97
C ARG A 222 6.82 -12.53 7.14
N TYR A 223 6.02 -11.60 7.63
CA TYR A 223 4.76 -11.21 6.99
C TYR A 223 5.01 -10.46 5.67
N LEU A 224 6.02 -9.60 5.62
CA LEU A 224 6.42 -8.78 4.49
C LEU A 224 7.57 -9.41 3.70
N LEU A 225 7.54 -10.74 3.49
CA LEU A 225 8.65 -11.44 2.82
C LEU A 225 8.96 -10.87 1.43
N MET A 226 7.96 -10.41 0.67
CA MET A 226 8.21 -9.77 -0.63
C MET A 226 9.04 -8.48 -0.49
N HIS A 227 8.81 -7.68 0.56
CA HIS A 227 9.63 -6.50 0.84
C HIS A 227 11.07 -6.89 1.16
N VAL A 228 11.27 -7.99 1.91
CA VAL A 228 12.61 -8.53 2.21
C VAL A 228 13.32 -8.98 0.92
N VAL A 229 12.62 -9.72 0.05
CA VAL A 229 13.18 -10.18 -1.23
C VAL A 229 13.49 -9.01 -2.16
N ALA A 230 12.61 -8.01 -2.24
CA ALA A 230 12.88 -6.79 -3.00
C ALA A 230 14.11 -6.04 -2.46
N ALA A 231 14.23 -5.89 -1.14
CA ALA A 231 15.39 -5.24 -0.52
C ALA A 231 16.69 -6.02 -0.77
N ASP A 232 16.65 -7.36 -0.72
CA ASP A 232 17.81 -8.20 -1.06
C ASP A 232 18.24 -8.03 -2.53
N LEU A 233 17.28 -7.95 -3.46
CA LEU A 233 17.57 -7.67 -4.86
C LEU A 233 18.17 -6.28 -5.07
N LEU A 234 17.66 -5.26 -4.39
CA LEU A 234 18.23 -3.91 -4.46
C LEU A 234 19.65 -3.86 -3.88
N ASP A 235 19.94 -4.61 -2.80
CA ASP A 235 21.29 -4.69 -2.22
C ASP A 235 22.29 -5.37 -3.17
N ARG A 236 21.86 -6.35 -3.96
CA ARG A 236 22.75 -7.09 -4.89
C ARG A 236 22.85 -6.47 -6.28
N HIS A 237 21.76 -5.94 -6.81
CA HIS A 237 21.60 -5.63 -8.23
C HIS A 237 20.97 -4.25 -8.50
N GLY A 238 20.84 -3.39 -7.48
CA GLY A 238 20.12 -2.11 -7.58
C GLY A 238 20.54 -1.22 -8.75
N ALA A 239 21.82 -1.22 -9.14
CA ALA A 239 22.34 -0.45 -10.26
C ALA A 239 21.73 -0.85 -11.62
N GLY A 240 21.37 -2.13 -11.78
CA GLY A 240 20.81 -2.68 -13.03
C GLY A 240 19.33 -2.37 -13.25
N TYR A 241 18.68 -1.68 -12.31
CA TYR A 241 17.26 -1.35 -12.40
C TYR A 241 17.01 0.13 -12.68
N ARG A 242 15.73 0.48 -12.82
CA ARG A 242 15.26 1.87 -12.82
C ARG A 242 13.87 1.96 -12.21
N LEU A 243 13.84 2.32 -10.92
CA LEU A 243 12.61 2.48 -10.14
C LEU A 243 12.41 3.95 -9.79
N ALA A 244 11.22 4.49 -10.01
CA ALA A 244 10.78 5.76 -9.44
C ALA A 244 9.87 5.47 -8.24
N LEU A 245 10.34 5.80 -7.04
CA LEU A 245 9.68 5.45 -5.79
C LEU A 245 9.26 6.71 -5.04
N LEU A 246 7.96 6.82 -4.79
CA LEU A 246 7.36 7.90 -4.02
C LEU A 246 7.27 7.52 -2.56
N ARG A 247 7.43 8.46 -1.64
CA ARG A 247 7.27 8.20 -0.21
C ARG A 247 5.80 7.95 0.13
N ALA A 248 5.50 6.77 0.66
CA ALA A 248 4.13 6.40 1.01
C ALA A 248 3.52 7.34 2.07
N GLU A 249 4.31 7.78 3.05
CA GLU A 249 3.86 8.68 4.12
C GLU A 249 3.62 10.13 3.67
N ASP A 250 3.96 10.50 2.43
CA ASP A 250 3.62 11.80 1.86
C ASP A 250 2.38 11.75 0.95
N GLY A 251 1.74 10.58 0.81
CA GLY A 251 0.52 10.40 0.03
C GLY A 251 -0.35 9.28 0.60
N PRO A 252 -0.23 8.03 0.14
CA PRO A 252 -1.14 6.94 0.50
C PRO A 252 -1.26 6.65 2.00
N PHE A 253 -0.21 6.89 2.77
CA PHE A 253 -0.20 6.78 4.23
C PHE A 253 -0.12 8.12 4.96
N ALA A 254 -0.27 9.27 4.28
CA ALA A 254 -0.10 10.58 4.93
C ALA A 254 -1.01 10.77 6.14
N TRP A 255 -2.30 10.42 6.03
CA TRP A 255 -3.19 10.50 7.18
C TRP A 255 -2.93 9.42 8.21
N LEU A 256 -2.61 8.19 7.79
CA LEU A 256 -2.27 7.11 8.71
C LEU A 256 -1.05 7.49 9.56
N CYS A 257 0.00 8.04 8.93
CA CYS A 257 1.17 8.58 9.61
C CYS A 257 0.80 9.77 10.51
N GLY A 258 0.00 10.72 10.01
CA GLY A 258 -0.43 11.91 10.75
C GLY A 258 -1.22 11.61 12.03
N VAL A 259 -1.96 10.50 12.06
CA VAL A 259 -2.68 10.02 13.26
C VAL A 259 -1.87 9.05 14.12
N GLY A 260 -0.58 8.84 13.82
CA GLY A 260 0.31 7.96 14.58
C GLY A 260 0.04 6.47 14.35
N TRP A 261 -0.35 6.09 13.14
CA TRP A 261 -0.63 4.71 12.72
C TRP A 261 -1.81 4.04 13.44
N ARG A 262 -2.72 4.85 13.99
CA ARG A 262 -3.90 4.43 14.77
C ARG A 262 -5.14 4.28 13.89
N LYS A 263 -5.62 3.04 13.74
CA LYS A 263 -6.77 2.68 12.88
C LYS A 263 -8.06 3.42 13.22
N THR A 264 -8.37 3.62 14.50
CA THR A 264 -9.59 4.33 14.92
C THR A 264 -9.53 5.80 14.56
N HIS A 265 -8.38 6.45 14.80
CA HIS A 265 -8.17 7.85 14.42
C HIS A 265 -8.17 8.04 12.90
N LEU A 266 -7.62 7.07 12.15
CA LEU A 266 -7.70 7.09 10.69
C LEU A 266 -9.17 7.04 10.26
N TYR A 267 -9.98 6.13 10.81
CA TYR A 267 -11.42 6.08 10.52
C TYR A 267 -12.10 7.42 10.83
N VAL A 268 -11.87 8.02 12.01
CA VAL A 268 -12.44 9.34 12.34
C VAL A 268 -11.99 10.37 11.30
N ARG A 269 -10.71 10.38 10.91
CA ARG A 269 -10.18 11.33 9.93
C ARG A 269 -10.84 11.18 8.56
N VAL A 270 -10.98 9.95 8.06
CA VAL A 270 -11.49 9.69 6.70
C VAL A 270 -13.00 9.80 6.64
N ALA A 271 -13.73 9.38 7.68
CA ALA A 271 -15.18 9.19 7.63
C ALA A 271 -16.00 10.14 8.52
N LEU A 272 -15.43 10.76 9.56
CA LEU A 272 -16.17 11.53 10.56
C LEU A 272 -15.67 12.97 10.73
N THR A 273 -14.85 13.45 9.79
CA THR A 273 -14.45 14.87 9.73
C THR A 273 -14.74 15.41 8.32
N PRO A 274 -14.97 16.74 8.17
CA PRO A 274 -15.11 17.33 6.85
C PRO A 274 -13.92 17.01 5.95
N CYS A 275 -14.21 16.76 4.68
CA CYS A 275 -13.18 16.49 3.69
C CYS A 275 -12.20 17.68 3.62
N PRO A 276 -10.88 17.46 3.75
CA PRO A 276 -9.92 18.53 3.60
C PRO A 276 -9.81 18.94 2.13
N ARG A 277 -9.44 20.19 1.88
CA ARG A 277 -9.21 20.74 0.52
C ARG A 277 -8.19 19.95 -0.32
N ARG A 278 -7.32 19.17 0.31
CA ARG A 278 -6.29 18.35 -0.35
C ARG A 278 -6.40 16.90 0.11
N LEU A 279 -6.68 16.03 -0.85
CA LEU A 279 -6.61 14.58 -0.73
C LEU A 279 -5.28 14.06 -1.30
N PRO A 280 -4.78 12.90 -0.83
CA PRO A 280 -3.67 12.24 -1.51
C PRO A 280 -4.21 11.65 -2.83
N ALA A 281 -3.36 11.52 -3.87
CA ALA A 281 -3.81 10.96 -5.15
C ALA A 281 -4.39 9.54 -4.99
N VAL A 282 -3.79 8.78 -4.07
CA VAL A 282 -4.19 7.43 -3.67
C VAL A 282 -4.24 7.39 -2.15
N LEU A 283 -5.20 6.69 -1.56
CA LEU A 283 -5.31 6.41 -0.13
C LEU A 283 -5.23 4.90 0.10
N LYS A 284 -4.24 4.45 0.88
CA LYS A 284 -4.05 3.04 1.20
C LYS A 284 -4.60 2.72 2.59
N LEU A 285 -5.52 1.76 2.65
CA LEU A 285 -5.99 1.15 3.91
C LEU A 285 -5.23 -0.17 4.14
N ARG A 286 -4.58 -0.32 5.31
CA ARG A 286 -4.06 -1.64 5.72
C ARG A 286 -5.23 -2.55 6.08
N GLY A 287 -5.01 -3.87 6.16
CA GLY A 287 -6.07 -4.82 6.48
C GLY A 287 -6.84 -4.50 7.76
N ASN A 288 -6.15 -4.04 8.81
CA ASN A 288 -6.78 -3.59 10.06
C ASN A 288 -7.56 -2.27 9.92
N ASP A 289 -7.06 -1.34 9.11
CA ASP A 289 -7.70 -0.04 8.90
C ASP A 289 -8.99 -0.22 8.08
N ARG A 290 -8.91 -1.00 6.99
CA ARG A 290 -10.05 -1.41 6.17
C ARG A 290 -11.15 -2.02 7.01
N ARG A 291 -10.85 -3.01 7.86
CA ARG A 291 -11.85 -3.69 8.70
C ARG A 291 -12.64 -2.72 9.60
N VAL A 292 -12.00 -1.68 10.12
CA VAL A 292 -12.69 -0.65 10.91
C VAL A 292 -13.59 0.18 10.01
N ILE A 293 -13.03 0.71 8.91
CA ILE A 293 -13.76 1.58 7.99
C ILE A 293 -14.96 0.87 7.36
N GLU A 294 -14.76 -0.32 6.80
CA GLU A 294 -15.79 -1.16 6.16
C GLU A 294 -16.97 -1.44 7.12
N ARG A 295 -16.68 -1.86 8.36
CA ARG A 295 -17.69 -2.11 9.38
C ARG A 295 -18.55 -0.88 9.69
N HIS A 296 -17.94 0.30 9.73
CA HIS A 296 -18.66 1.54 10.02
C HIS A 296 -19.40 2.09 8.80
N TRP A 297 -18.82 1.94 7.61
CA TRP A 297 -19.42 2.29 6.32
C TRP A 297 -20.72 1.48 6.08
N GLN A 298 -20.69 0.16 6.31
CA GLN A 298 -21.87 -0.71 6.24
C GLN A 298 -23.00 -0.30 7.20
N ARG A 299 -22.66 0.34 8.32
CA ARG A 299 -23.63 0.84 9.32
C ARG A 299 -24.08 2.27 9.03
N GLY A 300 -23.71 2.84 7.89
CA GLY A 300 -24.00 4.20 7.52
C GLY A 300 -23.31 5.27 8.38
N ARG A 301 -22.31 4.89 9.20
CA ARG A 301 -21.59 5.80 10.11
C ARG A 301 -20.49 6.55 9.35
N VAL A 302 -20.91 7.39 8.42
CA VAL A 302 -20.06 8.24 7.59
C VAL A 302 -20.71 9.61 7.55
N LEU A 303 -19.94 10.64 7.88
CA LEU A 303 -20.38 12.02 7.82
C LEU A 303 -20.52 12.44 6.34
N PRO A 304 -21.68 12.98 5.91
CA PRO A 304 -21.82 13.57 4.58
C PRO A 304 -20.76 14.66 4.34
N GLY A 305 -20.10 14.65 3.19
CA GLY A 305 -18.99 15.55 2.87
C GLY A 305 -17.68 15.23 3.60
N SER A 306 -17.54 14.03 4.19
CA SER A 306 -16.24 13.49 4.59
C SER A 306 -15.48 12.93 3.38
N ALA A 307 -14.18 12.69 3.54
CA ALA A 307 -13.38 12.10 2.46
C ALA A 307 -13.90 10.73 2.04
N LEU A 308 -14.37 9.89 2.97
CA LEU A 308 -14.93 8.59 2.64
C LEU A 308 -16.21 8.73 1.80
N ASP A 309 -17.06 9.69 2.14
CA ASP A 309 -18.32 9.97 1.44
C ASP A 309 -18.06 10.47 0.00
N GLU A 310 -17.07 11.34 -0.18
CA GLU A 310 -16.69 11.85 -1.50
C GLU A 310 -16.06 10.78 -2.41
N LEU A 311 -15.28 9.87 -1.81
CA LEU A 311 -14.51 8.84 -2.52
C LEU A 311 -15.33 7.58 -2.80
N ILE A 312 -16.17 7.15 -1.88
CA ILE A 312 -17.02 5.97 -2.01
C ILE A 312 -18.49 6.42 -2.02
N ARG A 313 -19.10 6.42 -3.21
CA ARG A 313 -20.56 6.57 -3.31
C ARG A 313 -21.22 5.33 -2.72
N ARG A 314 -22.25 5.52 -1.89
CA ARG A 314 -23.07 4.40 -1.43
C ARG A 314 -23.86 3.85 -2.64
N PRO A 315 -24.07 2.53 -2.72
CA PRO A 315 -25.10 1.99 -3.57
C PRO A 315 -26.42 2.66 -3.19
N SER A 316 -27.13 3.19 -4.20
CA SER A 316 -28.50 3.70 -4.05
C SER A 316 -29.46 2.60 -3.63
#